data_AF-A0A8D4VPS2-F1
#
_entry.id   AF-A0A8D4VPS2-F1
#
_cell.length_a   1.000
_cell.length_b   1.000
_cell.length_c   1.000
_cell.angle_alpha   90.00
_cell.angle_beta   90.00
_cell.angle_gamma   90.00
#
_symmetry.space_group_name_H-M   'P 1'
#
loop_
_entity.id
_entity.type
_entity.pdbx_description
1 polymer ?
#
loop_
_entity_poly.entity_id
_entity_poly.type
_entity_poly.pdbx_seq_one_letter_code
_entity_poly.pdbx_strand_id
1 'polypeptide(L)'
;MSDAQRLRDLVDKSYERCRMTGTFPDDFYSIFLPSSPKVTGKFASTNMIEQKKMLDHGIRHLILFYHEPNSITSAKMVELGESHARSGMNIEPELYDYFLEALLAAVKENDPQCSDELLGAWREVASHGISVMISMWDD
;
A
#
# COMPACT_ATOMS: atom_id res chain seq x y z
N MET A 1 -1.89 -24.80 -8.82
CA MET A 1 -2.34 -23.40 -8.58
C MET A 1 -1.68 -22.54 -9.65
N SER A 2 -2.36 -21.52 -10.18
CA SER A 2 -1.67 -20.51 -10.97
C SER A 2 -0.75 -19.68 -10.09
N ASP A 3 0.30 -19.10 -10.65
CA ASP A 3 1.23 -18.23 -9.91
C ASP A 3 0.49 -17.05 -9.27
N ALA A 4 -0.48 -16.47 -9.98
CA ALA A 4 -1.36 -15.45 -9.43
C ALA A 4 -2.08 -15.92 -8.15
N GLN A 5 -2.67 -17.13 -8.14
CA GLN A 5 -3.33 -17.65 -6.93
C GLN A 5 -2.35 -17.87 -5.78
N ARG A 6 -1.11 -18.28 -6.06
CA ARG A 6 -0.07 -18.44 -5.05
C ARG A 6 0.29 -17.09 -4.42
N LEU A 7 0.51 -16.06 -5.24
CA LEU A 7 0.86 -14.71 -4.77
C LEU A 7 -0.25 -14.14 -3.89
N ARG A 8 -1.51 -14.35 -4.30
CA ARG A 8 -2.69 -13.99 -3.50
C ARG A 8 -2.64 -14.57 -2.09
N ASP A 9 -2.54 -15.90 -2.01
CA ASP A 9 -2.59 -16.61 -0.73
C ASP A 9 -1.41 -16.24 0.18
N LEU A 10 -0.25 -15.93 -0.40
CA LEU A 10 0.94 -15.48 0.33
C LEU A 10 0.69 -14.11 0.98
N VAL A 11 0.23 -13.14 0.20
CA VAL A 11 0.02 -11.76 0.67
C VAL A 11 -1.14 -11.68 1.66
N ASP A 12 -2.25 -12.38 1.43
CA ASP A 12 -3.40 -12.40 2.36
C ASP A 12 -2.98 -12.89 3.75
N LYS A 13 -2.34 -14.07 3.81
CA LYS A 13 -1.91 -14.67 5.08
C LYS A 13 -0.84 -13.83 5.76
N SER A 14 0.04 -13.20 4.98
CA SER A 14 1.05 -12.27 5.51
C SER A 14 0.40 -11.06 6.14
N TYR A 15 -0.58 -10.46 5.46
CA TYR A 15 -1.26 -9.29 5.95
C TYR A 15 -2.10 -9.58 7.19
N GLU A 16 -2.74 -10.76 7.26
CA GLU A 16 -3.40 -11.22 8.49
C GLU A 16 -2.42 -11.28 9.66
N ARG A 17 -1.22 -11.86 9.48
CA ARG A 17 -0.20 -11.92 10.53
C ARG A 17 0.28 -10.53 10.95
N CYS A 18 0.53 -9.66 9.97
CA CYS A 18 0.90 -8.27 10.24
C CYS A 18 -0.18 -7.56 11.07
N ARG A 19 -1.46 -7.73 10.72
CA ARG A 19 -2.56 -7.09 11.45
C ARG A 19 -2.74 -7.64 12.86
N MET A 20 -2.41 -8.91 13.10
CA MET A 20 -2.50 -9.53 14.42
C MET A 20 -1.48 -8.96 15.43
N THR A 21 -0.43 -8.25 14.99
CA THR A 21 0.49 -7.57 15.90
C THR A 21 -0.18 -6.39 16.62
N GLY A 22 -1.19 -5.77 15.97
CA GLY A 22 -1.88 -4.59 16.48
C GLY A 22 -1.07 -3.28 16.33
N THR A 23 0.19 -3.35 15.91
CA THR A 23 1.09 -2.19 15.76
C THR A 23 1.43 -1.86 14.31
N PHE A 24 1.05 -2.71 13.36
CA PHE A 24 1.48 -2.58 11.96
C PHE A 24 1.32 -1.17 11.33
N PRO A 25 0.20 -0.45 11.48
CA PRO A 25 0.11 0.92 10.95
C PRO A 25 1.07 1.89 11.63
N ASP A 26 1.33 1.73 12.93
CA ASP A 26 2.30 2.55 13.66
C ASP A 26 3.72 2.30 13.15
N ASP A 27 4.09 1.03 13.01
CA ASP A 27 5.40 0.61 12.51
C ASP A 27 5.62 1.13 11.08
N PHE A 28 4.62 0.97 10.20
CA PHE A 28 4.65 1.52 8.84
C PHE A 28 4.89 3.03 8.82
N TYR A 29 4.11 3.81 9.58
CA TYR A 29 4.28 5.28 9.56
C TYR A 29 5.57 5.74 10.25
N SER A 30 6.10 4.96 11.20
CA SER A 30 7.42 5.23 11.82
C SER A 30 8.56 5.13 10.81
N ILE A 31 8.40 4.29 9.78
CA ILE A 31 9.36 4.11 8.68
C ILE A 31 9.07 5.10 7.55
N PHE A 32 7.80 5.24 7.16
CA PHE A 32 7.40 6.01 5.99
C PHE A 32 7.57 7.52 6.18
N LEU A 33 7.11 8.08 7.30
CA LEU A 33 7.16 9.54 7.51
C LEU A 33 8.58 10.13 7.43
N PRO A 34 9.62 9.55 8.08
CA PRO A 34 10.98 10.09 7.99
C PRO A 34 11.72 9.71 6.70
N SER A 35 11.15 8.88 5.83
CA SER A 35 11.82 8.39 4.61
C SER A 35 12.20 9.50 3.62
N SER A 36 11.49 10.64 3.65
CA SER A 36 11.78 11.82 2.84
C SER A 36 11.13 13.07 3.44
N PRO A 37 11.78 14.25 3.41
CA PRO A 37 11.14 15.51 3.78
C PRO A 37 9.87 15.81 2.97
N LYS A 38 9.79 15.35 1.71
CA LYS A 38 8.58 15.51 0.89
C LYS A 38 7.42 14.70 1.46
N VAL A 39 7.68 13.44 1.85
CA VAL A 39 6.69 12.58 2.51
C VAL A 39 6.24 13.24 3.81
N THR A 40 7.16 13.62 4.69
CA THR A 40 6.81 14.33 5.94
C THR A 40 5.92 15.55 5.67
N GLY A 41 6.24 16.34 4.65
CA GLY A 41 5.47 17.51 4.25
C GLY A 41 4.02 17.20 3.85
N LYS A 42 3.76 16.10 3.12
CA LYS A 42 2.40 15.69 2.74
C LYS A 42 1.52 15.31 3.93
N PHE A 43 2.12 14.93 5.05
CA PHE A 43 1.40 14.52 6.26
C PHE A 43 1.38 15.57 7.38
N ALA A 44 1.96 16.77 7.17
CA ALA A 44 2.16 17.77 8.21
C ALA A 44 0.86 18.28 8.88
N SER A 45 -0.28 18.16 8.20
CA SER A 45 -1.61 18.54 8.73
C SER A 45 -2.59 17.38 8.76
N THR A 46 -2.09 16.15 8.76
CA THR A 46 -2.92 14.94 8.73
C THR A 46 -3.27 14.46 10.13
N ASN A 47 -4.54 14.12 10.36
CA ASN A 47 -4.93 13.37 11.55
C ASN A 47 -4.41 11.94 11.45
N MET A 48 -3.26 11.67 12.08
CA MET A 48 -2.60 10.38 11.96
C MET A 48 -3.38 9.21 12.58
N ILE A 49 -4.34 9.47 13.48
CA ILE A 49 -5.19 8.43 14.05
C ILE A 49 -6.15 7.89 12.99
N GLU A 50 -6.83 8.78 12.26
CA GLU A 50 -7.72 8.39 11.16
C GLU A 50 -6.92 7.87 9.96
N GLN A 51 -5.76 8.46 9.68
CA GLN A 51 -4.89 8.04 8.59
C GLN A 51 -4.40 6.60 8.73
N LYS A 52 -4.10 6.15 9.95
CA LYS A 52 -3.74 4.75 10.24
C LYS A 52 -4.87 3.77 9.96
N LYS A 53 -6.13 4.16 10.21
CA LYS A 53 -7.30 3.36 9.83
C LYS A 53 -7.46 3.32 8.31
N MET A 54 -7.29 4.46 7.64
CA MET A 54 -7.36 4.56 6.18
C MET A 54 -6.27 3.73 5.48
N LEU A 55 -5.09 3.58 6.09
CA LEU A 55 -4.04 2.71 5.57
C LEU A 55 -4.49 1.24 5.48
N ASP A 56 -5.14 0.71 6.51
CA ASP A 56 -5.67 -0.67 6.49
C ASP A 56 -6.67 -0.86 5.34
N HIS A 57 -7.54 0.12 5.14
CA HIS A 57 -8.45 0.11 4.00
C HIS A 57 -7.70 0.16 2.66
N GLY A 58 -6.74 1.06 2.50
CA GLY A 58 -5.96 1.19 1.27
C GLY A 58 -5.22 -0.09 0.90
N ILE A 59 -4.53 -0.72 1.85
CA ILE A 59 -3.78 -1.97 1.61
C ILE A 59 -4.73 -3.09 1.19
N ARG A 60 -5.88 -3.25 1.85
CA ARG A 60 -6.88 -4.25 1.45
C ARG A 60 -7.41 -4.03 0.05
N HIS A 61 -7.55 -2.78 -0.38
CA HIS A 61 -8.01 -2.47 -1.73
C HIS A 61 -6.96 -2.83 -2.76
N LEU A 62 -5.67 -2.58 -2.49
CA LEU A 62 -4.58 -3.05 -3.37
C LEU A 62 -4.60 -4.58 -3.53
N ILE A 63 -4.73 -5.29 -2.40
CA ILE A 63 -4.82 -6.76 -2.37
C ILE A 63 -6.06 -7.22 -3.16
N LEU A 64 -7.25 -6.72 -2.81
CA LEU A 64 -8.51 -7.12 -3.45
C LEU A 64 -8.50 -6.84 -4.96
N PHE A 65 -7.96 -5.71 -5.38
CA PHE A 65 -7.86 -5.34 -6.79
C PHE A 65 -6.97 -6.29 -7.57
N TYR A 66 -5.80 -6.66 -7.03
CA TYR A 66 -4.94 -7.67 -7.63
C TYR A 66 -5.63 -9.05 -7.68
N HIS A 67 -6.44 -9.36 -6.66
CA HIS A 67 -7.04 -10.68 -6.53
C HIS A 67 -8.19 -10.90 -7.50
N GLU A 68 -9.04 -9.90 -7.61
CA GLU A 68 -10.28 -9.93 -8.37
C GLU A 68 -10.45 -8.62 -9.15
N PRO A 69 -9.69 -8.44 -10.25
CA PRO A 69 -9.85 -7.27 -11.10
C PRO A 69 -11.20 -7.34 -11.80
N ASN A 70 -12.12 -6.47 -11.39
CA ASN A 70 -13.46 -6.34 -11.94
C ASN A 70 -13.84 -4.84 -12.00
N SER A 71 -15.05 -4.52 -12.49
CA SER A 71 -15.46 -3.13 -12.64
C SER A 71 -15.52 -2.36 -11.31
N ILE A 72 -15.83 -3.03 -10.20
CA ILE A 72 -15.96 -2.42 -8.88
C ILE A 72 -14.58 -2.14 -8.29
N THR A 73 -13.69 -3.13 -8.29
CA THR A 73 -12.32 -2.97 -7.75
C THR A 73 -11.50 -2.00 -8.59
N SER A 74 -11.67 -2.02 -9.92
CA SER A 74 -11.07 -1.04 -10.84
C SER A 74 -11.55 0.38 -10.55
N ALA A 75 -12.88 0.59 -10.44
CA ALA A 75 -13.43 1.92 -10.18
C ALA A 75 -12.92 2.50 -8.87
N LYS A 76 -12.74 1.67 -7.84
CA LYS A 76 -12.19 2.13 -6.56
C LYS A 76 -10.71 2.50 -6.64
N MET A 77 -9.92 1.79 -7.45
CA MET A 77 -8.52 2.17 -7.69
C MET A 77 -8.41 3.48 -8.48
N VAL A 78 -9.31 3.72 -9.44
CA VAL A 78 -9.41 5.00 -10.15
C VAL A 78 -9.76 6.13 -9.19
N GLU A 79 -10.79 5.96 -8.34
CA GLU A 79 -11.17 6.95 -7.32
C GLU A 79 -10.00 7.29 -6.38
N LEU A 80 -9.25 6.27 -5.95
CA LEU A 80 -8.03 6.46 -5.16
C LEU A 80 -6.96 7.22 -5.96
N GLY A 81 -6.74 6.88 -7.23
CA GLY A 81 -5.83 7.58 -8.12
C GLY A 81 -6.18 9.05 -8.30
N GLU A 82 -7.43 9.37 -8.65
CA GLU A 82 -7.94 10.73 -8.79
C GLU A 82 -7.77 11.54 -7.50
N SER A 83 -8.05 10.94 -6.33
CA SER A 83 -7.84 11.63 -5.05
C SER A 83 -6.36 11.96 -4.79
N HIS A 84 -5.43 11.14 -5.28
CA HIS A 84 -3.98 11.33 -5.14
C HIS A 84 -3.36 12.13 -6.29
N ALA A 85 -4.10 12.36 -7.37
CA ALA A 85 -3.64 13.04 -8.57
C ALA A 85 -3.20 14.49 -8.31
N ARG A 86 -2.55 15.11 -9.30
CA ARG A 86 -2.08 16.50 -9.21
C ARG A 86 -3.20 17.49 -8.83
N SER A 87 -4.42 17.26 -9.32
CA SER A 87 -5.60 18.08 -9.05
C SER A 87 -6.21 17.86 -7.65
N GLY A 88 -5.91 16.71 -7.01
CA GLY A 88 -6.35 16.34 -5.68
C GLY A 88 -5.28 16.63 -4.61
N MET A 89 -4.83 15.58 -3.93
CA MET A 89 -3.78 15.69 -2.90
C MET A 89 -2.39 15.98 -3.47
N ASN A 90 -2.23 15.92 -4.79
CA ASN A 90 -0.99 16.17 -5.50
C ASN A 90 0.16 15.29 -4.97
N ILE A 91 -0.04 13.98 -4.93
CA ILE A 91 0.99 13.04 -4.49
C ILE A 91 1.88 12.73 -5.68
N GLU A 92 3.11 13.22 -5.67
CA GLU A 92 4.04 13.02 -6.78
C GLU A 92 4.36 11.53 -6.96
N PRO A 93 4.43 11.00 -8.20
CA PRO A 93 4.63 9.56 -8.45
C PRO A 93 5.86 8.94 -7.76
N GLU A 94 6.94 9.71 -7.61
CA GLU A 94 8.16 9.29 -6.89
C GLU A 94 7.92 8.97 -5.40
N LEU A 95 6.85 9.50 -4.79
CA LEU A 95 6.54 9.23 -3.38
C LEU A 95 6.05 7.79 -3.15
N TYR A 96 5.59 7.11 -4.20
CA TYR A 96 5.16 5.71 -4.10
C TYR A 96 6.33 4.73 -3.94
N ASP A 97 7.54 5.09 -4.37
CA ASP A 97 8.74 4.28 -4.11
C ASP A 97 9.03 4.24 -2.61
N TYR A 98 8.96 5.41 -1.94
CA TYR A 98 9.12 5.49 -0.48
C TYR A 98 8.00 4.73 0.26
N PHE A 99 6.77 4.82 -0.23
CA PHE A 99 5.63 4.08 0.32
C PHE A 99 5.88 2.57 0.23
N LEU A 100 6.31 2.09 -0.93
CA LEU A 100 6.53 0.67 -1.18
C LEU A 100 7.67 0.10 -0.33
N GLU A 101 8.79 0.82 -0.22
CA GLU A 101 9.89 0.40 0.65
C GLU A 101 9.48 0.40 2.13
N ALA A 102 8.73 1.40 2.59
CA ALA A 102 8.22 1.42 3.96
C ALA A 102 7.22 0.29 4.24
N LEU A 103 6.35 -0.03 3.27
CA LEU A 103 5.42 -1.16 3.36
C LEU A 103 6.17 -2.49 3.52
N LEU A 104 7.17 -2.73 2.66
CA LEU A 104 7.95 -3.97 2.69
C LEU A 104 8.79 -4.09 3.97
N ALA A 105 9.36 -2.98 4.46
CA ALA A 105 10.06 -2.96 5.73
C ALA A 105 9.11 -3.28 6.91
N ALA A 106 7.93 -2.65 6.95
CA ALA A 106 6.93 -2.91 7.99
C ALA A 106 6.42 -4.37 7.96
N VAL A 107 6.20 -4.93 6.76
CA VAL A 107 5.85 -6.35 6.59
C VAL A 107 6.95 -7.24 7.14
N LYS A 108 8.22 -6.95 6.84
CA LYS A 108 9.35 -7.73 7.34
C LYS A 108 9.45 -7.73 8.87
N GLU A 109 9.11 -6.62 9.52
CA GLU A 109 9.11 -6.48 10.98
C GLU A 109 7.91 -7.17 11.65
N ASN A 110 6.77 -7.22 10.96
CA ASN A 110 5.50 -7.67 11.54
C ASN A 110 5.06 -9.08 11.10
N ASP A 111 5.70 -9.66 10.09
CA ASP A 111 5.42 -11.03 9.64
C ASP A 111 6.55 -11.99 10.08
N PRO A 112 6.33 -12.84 11.10
CA PRO A 112 7.33 -13.81 11.54
C PRO A 112 7.64 -14.90 10.51
N GLN A 113 6.84 -15.01 9.44
CA GLN A 113 7.06 -15.92 8.32
C GLN A 113 7.54 -15.17 7.07
N CYS A 114 8.02 -13.93 7.22
CA CYS A 114 8.56 -13.16 6.11
C CYS A 114 9.73 -13.89 5.43
N SER A 115 9.74 -13.85 4.11
CA SER A 115 10.79 -14.39 3.25
C SER A 115 10.98 -13.47 2.04
N ASP A 116 12.11 -13.60 1.34
CA ASP A 116 12.37 -12.80 0.13
C ASP A 116 11.30 -13.03 -0.95
N GLU A 117 10.80 -14.27 -1.06
CA GLU A 117 9.67 -14.58 -1.93
C GLU A 117 8.40 -13.82 -1.53
N LEU A 118 8.10 -13.77 -0.23
CA LEU A 118 6.92 -13.07 0.26
C LEU A 118 7.02 -11.55 0.03
N LEU A 119 8.21 -10.98 0.22
CA LEU A 119 8.46 -9.58 -0.11
C LEU A 119 8.34 -9.31 -1.62
N GLY A 120 8.78 -10.24 -2.45
CA GLY A 120 8.54 -10.21 -3.90
C GLY A 120 7.05 -10.19 -4.25
N ALA A 121 6.26 -11.05 -3.60
CA ALA A 121 4.81 -11.10 -3.79
C ALA A 121 4.12 -9.81 -3.36
N TRP A 122 4.47 -9.26 -2.19
CA TRP A 122 3.98 -7.95 -1.74
C TRP A 122 4.31 -6.83 -2.71
N ARG A 123 5.55 -6.83 -3.23
CA ARG A 123 5.99 -5.83 -4.21
C ARG A 123 5.14 -5.89 -5.47
N GLU A 124 4.90 -7.09 -6.00
CA GLU A 124 4.08 -7.28 -7.19
C GLU A 124 2.63 -6.80 -6.98
N VAL A 125 1.99 -7.25 -5.89
CA VAL A 125 0.61 -6.90 -5.57
C VAL A 125 0.43 -5.39 -5.37
N ALA A 126 1.28 -4.76 -4.55
CA ALA A 126 1.18 -3.33 -4.29
C ALA A 126 1.47 -2.49 -5.55
N SER A 127 2.50 -2.87 -6.32
CA SER A 127 2.87 -2.15 -7.55
C SER A 127 1.76 -2.19 -8.60
N HIS A 128 0.99 -3.28 -8.67
CA HIS A 128 -0.13 -3.38 -9.59
C HIS A 128 -1.17 -2.27 -9.36
N GLY A 129 -1.61 -2.07 -8.12
CA GLY A 129 -2.55 -0.99 -7.79
C GLY A 129 -1.92 0.41 -7.84
N ILE A 130 -0.69 0.56 -7.37
CA ILE A 130 0.05 1.82 -7.44
C ILE A 130 0.19 2.31 -8.89
N SER A 131 0.42 1.40 -9.85
CA SER A 131 0.54 1.76 -11.27
C SER A 131 -0.71 2.42 -11.82
N VAL A 132 -1.90 1.98 -11.38
CA VAL A 132 -3.19 2.60 -11.73
C VAL A 132 -3.27 3.99 -11.12
N MET A 133 -2.92 4.15 -9.83
CA MET A 133 -2.95 5.46 -9.18
C MET A 133 -2.02 6.48 -9.85
N ILE A 134 -0.80 6.06 -10.21
CA ILE A 134 0.16 6.89 -10.93
C ILE A 134 -0.37 7.30 -12.30
N SER A 135 -1.06 6.39 -13.00
CA SER A 135 -1.63 6.70 -14.32
C SER A 135 -2.67 7.83 -14.29
N MET A 136 -3.31 8.07 -13.13
CA MET A 136 -4.28 9.15 -12.94
C MET A 136 -3.64 10.50 -12.57
N TRP A 137 -2.30 10.60 -12.42
CA TRP A 137 -1.70 11.78 -11.82
C TRP A 137 -1.74 13.05 -12.69
N ASP A 138 -1.62 12.89 -14.01
CA ASP A 138 -1.65 13.99 -15.00
C ASP A 138 -3.00 14.12 -15.73
N ASP A 139 -3.98 13.27 -15.40
CA ASP A 139 -5.32 13.25 -16.03
C ASP A 139 -6.21 14.44 -15.60
#